data_AF-A0AAD7DN74-F1
#
_entry.id   AF-A0AAD7DN74-F1
#
_cell.length_a   1.000
_cell.length_b   1.000
_cell.length_c   1.000
_cell.angle_alpha   90.00
_cell.angle_beta   90.00
_cell.angle_gamma   90.00
#
_symmetry.space_group_name_H-M   'P 1'
#
loop_
_entity.id
_entity.type
_entity.pdbx_description
1 polymer ?
#
loop_
_entity_poly.entity_id
_entity_poly.type
_entity_poly.pdbx_seq_one_letter_code
_entity_poly.pdbx_strand_id
1 'polypeptide(L)'
;YVRKNFPSHSLLEYALAVEKVMKAKKDTLILNVDGCIAVCFVGLLRDRGAFTAEEADKYIKISTLNGLFVGRSIGFIGHHLDQKRLRTPLYRLPADVIFINMADASQPCVLGRMQ
;
A
#
# COMPACT_ATOMS: atom_id res chain seq x y z
N TYR A 1 -5.56 -19.41 6.01
CA TYR A 1 -6.90 -19.37 5.38
C TYR A 1 -6.87 -19.83 3.93
N VAL A 2 -6.09 -19.19 3.06
CA VAL A 2 -6.03 -19.50 1.60
C VAL A 2 -5.72 -20.97 1.32
N ARG A 3 -4.63 -21.52 1.85
CA ARG A 3 -4.26 -22.95 1.70
C ARG A 3 -5.35 -23.96 2.12
N LYS A 4 -6.25 -23.59 3.02
CA LYS A 4 -7.32 -24.48 3.52
C LYS A 4 -8.61 -24.39 2.68
N ASN A 5 -8.90 -23.22 2.10
CA ASN A 5 -10.22 -22.92 1.54
C ASN A 5 -10.21 -22.63 0.03
N PHE A 6 -9.04 -22.43 -0.59
CA PHE A 6 -8.92 -22.15 -2.01
C PHE A 6 -8.65 -23.44 -2.76
N PRO A 7 -9.33 -23.68 -3.90
CA PRO A 7 -9.14 -24.89 -4.69
C PRO A 7 -7.73 -24.96 -5.30
N SER A 8 -7.18 -23.81 -5.71
CA SER A 8 -5.81 -23.66 -6.18
C SER A 8 -5.17 -22.42 -5.52
N HIS A 9 -3.85 -22.50 -5.35
CA HIS A 9 -3.01 -21.47 -4.72
C HIS A 9 -1.62 -21.41 -5.37
N SER A 10 -1.54 -21.73 -6.67
CA SER A 10 -0.29 -21.79 -7.45
C SER A 10 0.50 -20.47 -7.42
N LEU A 11 -0.19 -19.34 -7.54
CA LEU A 11 0.40 -17.99 -7.43
C LEU A 11 0.99 -17.71 -6.05
N LEU A 12 0.35 -18.17 -4.98
CA LEU A 12 0.88 -18.03 -3.62
C LEU A 12 2.12 -18.90 -3.43
N GLU A 13 2.12 -20.13 -3.92
CA GLU A 13 3.30 -21.01 -3.85
C GLU A 13 4.47 -20.46 -4.67
N TYR A 14 4.21 -19.84 -5.83
CA TYR A 14 5.23 -19.12 -6.58
C TYR A 14 5.81 -17.95 -5.78
N ALA A 15 4.96 -17.13 -5.15
CA ALA A 15 5.42 -16.02 -4.31
C ALA A 15 6.26 -16.47 -3.12
N LEU A 16 5.90 -17.60 -2.49
CA LEU A 16 6.68 -18.20 -1.39
C LEU A 16 8.00 -18.80 -1.88
N ALA A 17 8.06 -19.33 -3.11
CA ALA A 17 9.31 -19.76 -3.71
C ALA A 17 10.26 -18.57 -3.96
N VAL A 18 9.72 -17.46 -4.47
CA VAL A 18 10.48 -16.20 -4.64
C VAL A 18 10.95 -15.67 -3.27
N GLU A 19 10.10 -15.70 -2.25
CA GLU A 19 10.48 -15.33 -0.89
C GLU A 19 11.68 -16.15 -0.39
N LYS A 20 11.68 -17.47 -0.57
CA LYS A 20 12.81 -18.33 -0.17
C LYS A 20 14.13 -17.90 -0.82
N VAL A 21 14.10 -17.59 -2.11
CA VAL A 21 15.29 -17.13 -2.86
C VAL A 21 15.75 -15.74 -2.38
N MET A 22 14.81 -14.84 -2.08
CA MET A 22 15.14 -13.49 -1.61
C MET A 22 15.63 -13.48 -0.16
N LYS A 23 15.05 -14.33 0.68
CA LYS A 23 15.46 -14.51 2.08
C LYS A 23 16.91 -15.00 2.18
N ALA A 24 17.36 -15.83 1.24
CA ALA A 24 18.76 -16.24 1.15
C ALA A 24 19.74 -15.07 0.94
N LYS A 25 19.27 -13.93 0.40
CA LYS A 25 20.08 -12.70 0.29
C LYS A 25 20.03 -11.85 1.55
N LYS A 26 18.86 -11.75 2.19
CA LYS A 26 18.66 -11.00 3.43
C LYS A 26 17.39 -11.46 4.14
N ASP A 27 17.51 -11.76 5.44
CA ASP A 27 16.41 -12.33 6.24
C ASP A 27 15.15 -11.44 6.34
N THR A 28 15.31 -10.12 6.15
CA THR A 28 14.19 -9.17 6.20
C THR A 28 13.34 -9.17 4.92
N LEU A 29 13.80 -9.80 3.83
CA LEU A 29 13.09 -9.84 2.56
C LEU A 29 12.04 -10.94 2.55
N ILE A 30 11.05 -10.77 3.42
CA ILE A 30 9.88 -11.65 3.54
C ILE A 30 8.74 -11.17 2.63
N LEU A 31 7.80 -12.07 2.34
CA LEU A 31 6.57 -11.72 1.65
C LEU A 31 5.69 -10.86 2.57
N ASN A 32 5.58 -9.57 2.26
CA ASN A 32 4.77 -8.64 3.05
C ASN A 32 3.27 -8.92 2.91
N VAL A 33 2.48 -8.32 3.79
CA VAL A 33 1.02 -8.50 3.80
C VAL A 33 0.38 -7.99 2.50
N ASP A 34 0.87 -6.89 1.95
CA ASP A 34 0.32 -6.30 0.71
C ASP A 34 0.53 -7.24 -0.48
N GLY A 35 1.74 -7.80 -0.63
CA GLY A 35 2.08 -8.77 -1.66
C GLY A 35 1.31 -10.07 -1.49
N CYS A 36 1.16 -10.55 -0.25
CA CYS A 36 0.35 -11.72 0.06
C CYS A 36 -1.12 -11.53 -0.33
N ILE A 37 -1.72 -10.38 0.01
CA ILE A 37 -3.10 -10.04 -0.38
C ILE A 37 -3.22 -9.99 -1.91
N ALA A 38 -2.28 -9.34 -2.60
CA ALA A 38 -2.31 -9.22 -4.05
C ALA A 38 -2.29 -10.59 -4.74
N VAL A 39 -1.33 -11.47 -4.41
CA VAL A 39 -1.23 -12.78 -5.06
C VAL A 39 -2.42 -13.68 -4.74
N CYS A 40 -2.95 -13.61 -3.52
CA CYS A 40 -4.14 -14.37 -3.13
C CYS A 40 -5.40 -13.85 -3.83
N PHE A 41 -5.52 -12.54 -4.04
CA PHE A 41 -6.67 -11.94 -4.72
C PHE A 41 -6.66 -12.26 -6.23
N VAL A 42 -5.49 -12.22 -6.87
CA VAL A 42 -5.35 -12.65 -8.27
C VAL A 42 -5.66 -14.14 -8.42
N GLY A 43 -5.16 -14.98 -7.49
CA GLY A 43 -5.51 -16.40 -7.45
C GLY A 43 -7.01 -16.62 -7.25
N LEU A 44 -7.67 -15.80 -6.42
CA LEU A 44 -9.13 -15.87 -6.24
C LEU A 44 -9.88 -15.59 -7.55
N LEU A 45 -9.51 -14.52 -8.28
CA LEU A 45 -10.20 -14.15 -9.52
C LEU A 45 -10.02 -15.20 -10.61
N ARG A 46 -8.83 -15.82 -10.70
CA ARG A 46 -8.51 -16.80 -11.74
C ARG A 46 -8.99 -18.22 -11.43
N ASP A 47 -8.93 -18.65 -10.16
CA ASP A 47 -9.10 -20.07 -9.80
C ASP A 47 -10.49 -20.41 -9.22
N ARG A 48 -11.34 -19.42 -8.93
CA ARG A 48 -12.69 -19.65 -8.39
C ARG A 48 -13.75 -19.97 -9.44
N GLY A 49 -13.41 -19.92 -10.73
CA GLY A 49 -14.33 -20.21 -11.83
C GLY A 49 -15.48 -19.21 -12.01
N ALA A 50 -15.46 -18.09 -11.28
CA ALA A 50 -16.47 -17.04 -11.37
C ALA A 50 -16.21 -16.02 -12.48
N PHE A 51 -14.97 -15.95 -12.97
CA PHE A 51 -14.52 -15.02 -14.01
C PHE A 51 -13.72 -15.77 -15.05
N THR A 52 -13.75 -15.30 -16.30
CA THR A 52 -12.77 -15.75 -17.30
C THR A 52 -11.40 -15.13 -17.02
N ALA A 53 -10.35 -15.67 -17.64
CA ALA A 53 -9.00 -15.12 -17.51
C ALA A 53 -8.94 -13.65 -17.98
N GLU A 54 -9.66 -13.33 -19.06
CA GLU A 54 -9.74 -11.98 -19.62
C GLU A 54 -10.44 -11.00 -18.69
N GLU A 55 -11.53 -11.45 -18.03
CA GLU A 55 -12.25 -10.65 -17.04
C GLU A 55 -11.40 -10.40 -15.79
N ALA A 56 -10.75 -11.45 -15.28
CA ALA A 56 -9.83 -11.32 -14.14
C ALA A 56 -8.73 -10.30 -14.43
N ASP A 57 -8.12 -10.37 -15.62
CA ASP A 57 -7.08 -9.43 -16.04
C ASP A 57 -7.61 -8.00 -16.22
N LYS A 58 -8.87 -7.84 -16.67
CA LYS A 58 -9.53 -6.54 -16.75
C LYS A 58 -9.73 -5.93 -15.37
N TYR A 59 -10.20 -6.69 -14.38
CA TYR A 59 -10.35 -6.20 -12.99
C TYR A 59 -8.99 -5.82 -12.38
N ILE A 60 -7.94 -6.58 -12.66
CA ILE A 60 -6.58 -6.25 -12.21
C ILE A 60 -6.12 -4.93 -12.86
N LYS A 61 -6.35 -4.73 -14.17
CA LYS A 61 -6.00 -3.49 -14.90
C LYS A 61 -6.77 -2.27 -14.40
N ILE A 62 -8.04 -2.43 -14.04
CA ILE A 62 -8.87 -1.35 -13.45
C ILE A 62 -8.42 -1.01 -12.02
N SER A 63 -7.39 -1.70 -11.50
CA SER A 63 -6.83 -1.46 -10.16
C SER A 63 -7.82 -1.74 -9.04
N THR A 64 -8.65 -2.77 -9.16
CA THR A 64 -9.61 -3.19 -8.11
C THR A 64 -8.92 -3.46 -6.76
N LEU A 65 -7.65 -3.87 -6.76
CA LEU A 65 -6.83 -4.02 -5.56
C LEU A 65 -6.68 -2.70 -4.78
N ASN A 66 -6.57 -1.54 -5.45
CA ASN A 66 -6.50 -0.25 -4.77
C ASN A 66 -7.81 0.05 -4.02
N GLY A 67 -8.95 -0.37 -4.60
CA GLY A 67 -10.26 -0.30 -3.95
C GLY A 67 -10.34 -1.10 -2.65
N LEU A 68 -9.69 -2.27 -2.60
CA LEU A 68 -9.63 -3.07 -1.37
C LEU A 68 -8.87 -2.34 -0.24
N PHE A 69 -7.81 -1.60 -0.58
CA PHE A 69 -7.04 -0.82 0.40
C PHE A 69 -7.79 0.39 0.95
N VAL A 70 -8.90 0.81 0.32
CA VAL A 70 -9.81 1.81 0.89
C VAL A 70 -10.42 1.33 2.21
N GLY A 71 -10.36 0.04 2.54
CA GLY A 71 -10.69 -0.50 3.87
C GLY A 71 -9.92 0.16 5.03
N ARG A 72 -8.76 0.79 4.77
CA ARG A 72 -8.04 1.61 5.77
C ARG A 72 -8.87 2.80 6.28
N SER A 73 -9.93 3.20 5.58
CA SER A 73 -10.91 4.20 6.04
C SER A 73 -11.48 3.88 7.42
N ILE A 74 -11.71 2.60 7.74
CA ILE A 74 -12.17 2.18 9.08
C ILE A 74 -11.15 2.60 10.16
N GLY A 75 -9.87 2.39 9.89
CA GLY A 75 -8.78 2.83 10.77
C GLY A 75 -8.69 4.35 10.89
N PHE A 76 -8.85 5.08 9.78
CA PHE A 76 -8.86 6.55 9.79
C PHE A 76 -10.03 7.11 10.62
N ILE A 77 -11.22 6.54 10.48
CA ILE A 77 -12.39 6.91 11.29
C ILE A 77 -12.10 6.59 12.77
N GLY A 78 -11.56 5.41 13.06
CA GLY A 78 -11.17 5.02 14.42
C GLY A 78 -10.18 6.00 15.04
N HIS A 79 -9.11 6.36 14.32
CA HIS A 79 -8.14 7.35 14.78
C HIS A 79 -8.76 8.73 14.98
N HIS A 80 -9.65 9.17 14.09
CA HIS A 80 -10.35 10.45 14.27
C HIS A 80 -11.16 10.47 15.57
N LEU A 81 -11.95 9.42 15.82
CA LEU A 81 -12.74 9.28 17.04
C LEU A 81 -11.85 9.21 18.29
N ASP A 82 -10.72 8.52 18.20
CA ASP A 82 -9.78 8.38 19.32
C ASP A 82 -9.14 9.72 19.69
N GLN A 83 -8.73 10.54 18.70
CA GLN A 83 -8.19 11.87 18.96
C GLN A 83 -9.23 12.81 19.60
N LYS A 84 -10.50 12.71 19.21
CA LYS A 84 -11.60 13.45 19.85
C LYS A 84 -11.81 12.99 21.30
N ARG A 85 -11.78 11.69 21.55
CA ARG A 85 -11.92 11.09 22.88
C ARG A 85 -10.81 11.52 23.83
N LEU A 86 -9.56 11.54 23.36
CA LEU A 86 -8.37 11.93 24.12
C LEU A 86 -8.23 13.46 24.27
N ARG A 87 -9.04 14.26 23.56
CA ARG A 87 -8.98 15.73 23.53
C ARG A 87 -7.57 16.24 23.19
N THR A 88 -6.93 15.59 22.22
CA THR A 88 -5.55 15.90 21.83
C THR A 88 -5.44 17.36 21.38
N PRO A 89 -4.42 18.11 21.83
CA PRO A 89 -4.23 19.51 21.45
C PRO A 89 -3.83 19.63 19.97
N LEU A 90 -3.84 20.87 19.48
CA LEU A 90 -3.39 21.18 18.11
C LEU A 90 -1.92 20.78 17.94
N TYR A 91 -1.65 19.97 16.92
CA TYR A 91 -0.29 19.54 16.60
C TYR A 91 0.47 20.61 15.80
N ARG A 92 1.69 20.93 16.24
CA ARG A 92 2.67 21.70 15.47
C ARG A 92 3.95 20.86 15.34
N LEU A 93 4.45 20.71 14.11
CA LEU A 93 5.68 19.97 13.85
C LEU A 93 6.87 20.72 14.49
N PRO A 94 7.71 20.05 15.30
CA PRO A 94 8.93 20.65 15.85
C PRO A 94 9.87 21.15 14.73
N ALA A 95 10.52 22.30 14.92
CA ALA A 95 11.35 22.90 13.88
C ALA A 95 12.66 22.13 13.63
N ASP A 96 13.15 21.42 14.63
CA ASP A 96 14.38 20.62 14.61
C ASP A 96 14.28 19.36 13.74
N VAL A 97 13.07 18.86 13.46
CA VAL A 97 12.89 17.73 12.52
C VAL A 97 12.83 18.18 11.06
N ILE A 98 12.75 19.50 10.80
CA ILE A 98 12.68 20.06 9.46
C ILE A 98 14.06 20.58 9.08
N PHE A 99 14.71 19.91 8.12
CA PHE A 99 15.89 20.48 7.49
C PHE A 99 15.45 21.59 6.52
N ILE A 100 15.65 22.84 6.94
CA ILE A 100 15.41 24.01 6.09
C ILE A 100 16.75 24.49 5.56
N ASN A 101 17.01 24.24 4.28
CA ASN A 101 18.11 24.89 3.57
C ASN A 101 17.60 26.20 2.98
N MET A 102 17.98 27.32 3.59
CA MET A 102 17.69 28.64 3.04
C MET A 102 18.59 28.81 1.80
N ALA A 103 18.00 28.83 0.61
CA ALA A 103 18.74 29.14 -0.61
C ALA A 103 19.38 30.53 -0.45
N ASP A 104 20.66 30.63 -0.81
CA ASP A 104 21.38 31.89 -0.76
C ASP A 104 20.65 32.92 -1.64
N ALA A 105 20.56 34.16 -1.16
CA ALA A 105 19.81 35.25 -1.82
C ALA A 105 20.35 35.62 -3.23
N SER A 106 21.37 34.91 -3.72
CA SER A 106 21.96 35.03 -5.05
C SER A 106 21.20 34.28 -6.14
N GLN A 107 20.19 33.48 -5.82
CA GLN A 107 19.29 32.96 -6.86
C GLN A 107 18.42 34.12 -7.38
N PRO A 108 18.47 34.46 -8.68
CA PRO A 108 17.64 35.54 -9.22
C PRO A 108 16.16 35.14 -9.08
N CYS A 109 15.49 35.72 -8.10
CA CYS A 109 14.05 35.65 -7.97
C CYS A 109 13.46 36.47 -9.11
N VAL A 110 12.85 35.81 -10.10
CA VAL A 110 12.04 36.51 -11.10
C VAL A 110 10.80 37.02 -10.38
N LEU A 111 10.87 38.25 -9.88
CA LEU A 111 9.71 38.98 -9.36
C LEU A 111 8.68 39.06 -10.48
N GLY A 112 7.69 38.19 -10.43
CA GLY A 112 6.52 38.27 -11.29
C GLY A 112 5.90 39.65 -11.09
N ARG A 113 5.90 40.46 -12.14
CA ARG A 113 5.16 41.72 -12.15
C ARG A 113 3.69 41.37 -11.89
N MET A 114 3.18 41.77 -10.72
CA MET A 114 1.74 41.85 -10.52
C MET A 114 1.23 42.98 -11.43
N GLN A 115 0.36 42.61 -12.39
CA GLN A 115 -0.52 43.55 -13.07
C GLN A 115 -1.67 43.92 -12.16
#